data_AF-A0A1X0XIF5-F1
#
_entry.id   AF-A0A1X0XIF5-F1
#
_cell.length_a   1.000
_cell.length_b   1.000
_cell.length_c   1.000
_cell.angle_alpha   90.00
_cell.angle_beta   90.00
_cell.angle_gamma   90.00
#
_symmetry.space_group_name_H-M   'P 1'
#
loop_
_entity.id
_entity.type
_entity.pdbx_description
1 polymer ?
#
loop_
_entity_poly.entity_id
_entity_poly.type
_entity_poly.pdbx_seq_one_letter_code
_entity_poly.pdbx_strand_id
1 'polypeptide(L)'
;MDQARLEQGLSKHDLARVARVARPTISLLINHGKVPSRAATLDRIGAALGWEAGTCAALLAGQPLPGPRSPASRSAKLVAQRLFEIADEARTAAGAAEQSVLRLKTIEERARAAAQFVLGGSVADEAQI
;
A
#
# COMPACT_ATOMS: atom_id res chain seq x y z
N MET A 1 -9.95 -4.60 20.68
CA MET A 1 -9.96 -3.96 19.34
C MET A 1 -8.71 -3.09 19.14
N ASP A 2 -8.55 -1.99 19.89
CA ASP A 2 -7.38 -1.12 19.69
C ASP A 2 -6.05 -1.84 20.00
N GLN A 3 -6.02 -2.58 21.11
CA GLN A 3 -4.88 -3.42 21.48
C GLN A 3 -4.50 -4.44 20.40
N ALA A 4 -5.47 -5.21 19.89
CA ALA A 4 -5.22 -6.23 18.85
C ALA A 4 -4.66 -5.64 17.54
N ARG A 5 -5.07 -4.41 17.19
CA ARG A 5 -4.50 -3.68 16.05
C ARG A 5 -3.04 -3.29 16.30
N LEU A 6 -2.73 -2.81 17.52
CA LEU A 6 -1.39 -2.41 17.92
C LEU A 6 -0.42 -3.59 17.98
N GLU A 7 -0.88 -4.76 18.45
CA GLU A 7 -0.11 -6.00 18.46
C GLU A 7 0.32 -6.46 17.05
N GLN A 8 -0.45 -6.08 16.03
CA GLN A 8 -0.12 -6.33 14.62
C GLN A 8 0.66 -5.18 13.97
N GLY A 9 1.02 -4.14 14.72
CA GLY A 9 1.73 -2.96 14.21
C GLY A 9 0.92 -2.10 13.23
N LEU A 10 -0.39 -2.34 13.11
CA LEU A 10 -1.25 -1.61 12.17
C LEU A 10 -1.58 -0.24 12.74
N SER A 11 -1.62 0.83 11.94
CA SER A 11 -2.28 2.09 12.32
C SER A 11 -3.82 1.98 12.17
N LYS A 12 -4.60 2.92 12.73
CA LYS A 12 -6.07 2.97 12.50
C LYS A 12 -6.41 3.12 11.01
N HIS A 13 -5.54 3.80 10.27
CA HIS A 13 -5.63 3.94 8.82
C HIS A 13 -5.36 2.60 8.12
N ASP A 14 -4.32 1.87 8.52
CA ASP A 14 -4.01 0.56 7.95
C ASP A 14 -5.13 -0.43 8.21
N LEU A 15 -5.68 -0.45 9.43
CA LEU A 15 -6.82 -1.32 9.73
C LEU A 15 -8.02 -1.00 8.82
N ALA A 16 -8.33 0.27 8.59
CA ALA A 16 -9.42 0.66 7.68
C ALA A 16 -9.17 0.17 6.24
N ARG A 17 -7.92 0.32 5.77
CA ARG A 17 -7.48 -0.12 4.44
C ARG A 17 -7.58 -1.64 4.29
N VAL A 18 -7.02 -2.41 5.23
CA VAL A 18 -7.02 -3.88 5.21
C VAL A 18 -8.45 -4.44 5.34
N ALA A 19 -9.26 -3.88 6.23
CA ALA A 19 -10.67 -4.27 6.39
C ALA A 19 -11.58 -3.77 5.23
N ARG A 20 -11.06 -2.93 4.33
CA ARG A 20 -11.83 -2.28 3.24
C ARG A 20 -13.06 -1.52 3.75
N VAL A 21 -12.91 -0.79 4.86
CA VAL A 21 -13.96 0.05 5.46
C VAL A 21 -13.51 1.51 5.47
N ALA A 22 -14.48 2.43 5.57
CA ALA A 22 -14.17 3.84 5.66
C ALA A 22 -13.37 4.16 6.95
N ARG A 23 -12.37 5.04 6.87
CA ARG A 23 -11.57 5.47 8.03
C ARG A 23 -12.42 5.96 9.22
N PRO A 24 -13.49 6.75 9.01
CA PRO A 24 -14.34 7.19 10.12
C PRO A 24 -14.98 6.02 10.87
N THR A 25 -15.29 4.90 10.20
CA THR A 25 -15.86 3.71 10.84
C THR A 25 -14.90 3.14 11.89
N ILE A 26 -13.61 3.02 11.57
CA ILE A 26 -12.61 2.55 12.53
C ILE A 26 -12.39 3.56 13.66
N SER A 27 -12.32 4.85 13.32
CA SER A 27 -12.13 5.91 14.31
C SER A 27 -13.29 5.98 15.31
N LEU A 28 -14.53 5.91 14.83
CA LEU A 28 -15.75 5.92 15.64
C LEU A 28 -15.87 4.67 16.51
N LEU A 29 -15.54 3.50 15.96
CA LEU A 29 -15.53 2.25 16.72
C LEU A 29 -14.49 2.29 17.85
N ILE A 30 -13.25 2.69 17.56
CA ILE A 30 -12.15 2.62 18.52
C ILE A 30 -12.22 3.75 19.56
N ASN A 31 -12.43 5.00 19.11
CA ASN A 31 -12.36 6.15 20.02
C ASN A 31 -13.66 6.38 20.78
N HIS A 32 -14.80 6.04 20.19
CA HIS A 32 -16.12 6.38 20.72
C HIS A 32 -16.99 5.15 21.01
N GLY A 33 -16.48 3.93 20.79
CA GLY A 33 -17.25 2.70 20.99
C GLY A 33 -18.43 2.54 20.05
N LYS A 34 -18.53 3.34 18.98
CA LYS A 34 -19.69 3.32 18.07
C LYS A 34 -19.63 2.09 17.17
N VAL A 35 -20.41 1.07 17.53
CA VAL A 35 -20.46 -0.20 16.82
C VAL A 35 -21.15 -0.05 15.46
N PRO A 36 -20.52 -0.46 14.34
CA PRO A 36 -21.19 -0.56 13.04
C PRO A 36 -22.40 -1.48 13.09
N SER A 37 -23.55 -1.03 12.56
CA SER A 37 -24.80 -1.80 12.58
C SER A 37 -24.78 -3.04 11.67
N ARG A 38 -23.92 -3.06 10.65
CA ARG A 38 -23.84 -4.16 9.69
C ARG A 38 -22.85 -5.22 10.17
N ALA A 39 -23.32 -6.44 10.41
CA ALA A 39 -22.48 -7.59 10.79
C ALA A 39 -21.30 -7.80 9.82
N ALA A 40 -21.55 -7.75 8.51
CA ALA A 40 -20.51 -7.87 7.47
C ALA A 40 -19.39 -6.79 7.56
N THR A 41 -19.63 -5.67 8.24
CA THR A 41 -18.58 -4.67 8.50
C THR A 41 -17.73 -5.10 9.69
N LEU A 42 -18.35 -5.59 10.77
CA LEU A 42 -17.64 -6.16 11.91
C LEU A 42 -16.80 -7.38 11.51
N ASP A 43 -17.33 -8.26 10.67
CA ASP A 43 -16.60 -9.43 10.18
C ASP A 43 -15.39 -9.05 9.34
N ARG A 44 -15.48 -8.01 8.51
CA ARG A 44 -14.32 -7.50 7.76
C ARG A 44 -13.25 -6.90 8.68
N ILE A 45 -13.66 -6.19 9.74
CA ILE A 45 -12.72 -5.62 10.72
C ILE A 45 -12.06 -6.76 11.53
N GLY A 46 -12.85 -7.72 12.02
CA GLY A 46 -12.33 -8.91 12.68
C GLY A 46 -11.39 -9.69 11.78
N ALA A 47 -11.75 -9.86 10.51
CA ALA A 47 -10.93 -10.58 9.55
C ALA A 47 -9.58 -9.90 9.27
N ALA A 48 -9.54 -8.57 9.23
CA ALA A 48 -8.31 -7.80 9.13
C ALA A 48 -7.40 -7.96 10.35
N LEU A 49 -7.96 -8.31 11.51
CA LEU A 49 -7.24 -8.63 12.73
C LEU A 49 -6.97 -10.14 12.89
N GLY A 50 -7.27 -10.95 11.87
CA GLY A 50 -7.08 -12.40 11.93
C GLY A 50 -8.10 -13.14 12.78
N TRP A 51 -9.27 -12.54 13.06
CA TRP A 51 -10.35 -13.19 13.78
C TRP A 51 -11.34 -13.87 12.82
N GLU A 52 -12.07 -14.84 13.35
CA GLU A 52 -13.18 -15.47 12.63
C GLU A 52 -14.40 -14.56 12.56
N ALA A 53 -15.33 -14.88 11.66
CA ALA A 53 -16.59 -14.16 11.55
C ALA A 53 -17.38 -14.29 12.87
N GLY A 54 -18.05 -13.22 13.29
CA GLY A 54 -18.77 -13.17 14.56
C GLY A 54 -17.89 -12.88 15.79
N THR A 55 -16.57 -13.14 15.77
CA THR A 55 -15.67 -12.84 16.90
C THR A 55 -15.70 -11.37 17.30
N CYS A 56 -15.69 -10.48 16.30
CA CYS A 56 -15.73 -9.05 16.56
C CYS A 56 -17.03 -8.63 17.27
N ALA A 57 -18.18 -9.19 16.85
CA ALA A 57 -19.47 -8.88 17.45
C ALA A 57 -19.57 -9.45 18.88
N ALA A 58 -19.11 -10.68 19.08
CA ALA A 58 -19.06 -11.34 20.39
C ALA A 58 -18.22 -10.53 21.40
N LEU A 59 -17.05 -10.05 20.99
CA LEU A 59 -16.19 -9.23 21.84
C LEU A 59 -16.83 -7.90 22.24
N LEU A 60 -17.49 -7.24 21.29
CA LEU A 60 -18.21 -5.99 21.57
C LEU A 60 -19.44 -6.22 22.47
N ALA A 61 -19.98 -7.43 22.48
CA ALA A 61 -21.04 -7.86 23.39
C ALA A 61 -20.53 -8.36 24.77
N GLY A 62 -19.23 -8.23 25.06
CA GLY A 62 -18.64 -8.66 26.33
C GLY A 62 -18.44 -10.16 26.47
N GLN A 63 -18.58 -10.93 25.39
CA GLN A 63 -18.30 -12.36 25.40
C GLN A 63 -16.78 -12.61 25.38
N PRO A 64 -16.29 -13.70 26.00
CA PRO A 64 -14.88 -14.07 25.94
C PRO A 64 -14.44 -14.28 24.49
N LEU A 65 -13.19 -13.91 24.20
CA LEU A 65 -12.61 -13.96 22.86
C LEU A 65 -12.70 -15.40 22.33
N PRO A 66 -13.46 -15.66 21.24
CA PRO A 66 -13.33 -16.91 20.50
C PRO A 66 -11.87 -17.03 20.08
N GLY A 67 -11.31 -18.24 20.18
CA GLY A 67 -9.88 -18.48 19.98
C GLY A 67 -9.32 -17.90 18.68
N PRO A 68 -7.99 -17.69 18.61
CA PRO A 68 -7.34 -17.22 17.39
C PRO A 68 -7.73 -18.09 16.18
N ARG A 69 -7.81 -17.49 14.99
CA ARG A 69 -8.07 -18.23 13.75
C ARG A 69 -7.20 -19.48 13.69
N SER A 70 -7.80 -20.55 13.17
CA SER A 70 -7.07 -21.75 12.82
C SER A 70 -5.83 -21.40 11.97
N PRO A 71 -4.64 -21.97 12.26
CA PRO A 71 -3.41 -21.60 11.59
C PRO A 71 -3.56 -21.76 10.07
N ALA A 72 -3.00 -20.81 9.32
CA ALA A 72 -3.08 -20.81 7.86
C ALA A 72 -2.57 -22.15 7.30
N SER A 73 -3.34 -22.71 6.36
CA SER A 73 -2.99 -23.96 5.69
C SER A 73 -1.64 -23.85 4.97
N ARG A 74 -1.00 -24.99 4.69
CA ARG A 74 0.24 -25.03 3.88
C ARG A 74 0.05 -24.33 2.53
N SER A 75 -1.09 -24.51 1.89
CA SER A 75 -1.43 -23.85 0.62
C SER A 75 -1.52 -22.33 0.78
N ALA A 76 -2.17 -21.82 1.83
CA ALA A 76 -2.25 -20.39 2.10
C ALA A 76 -0.86 -19.77 2.34
N LYS A 77 0.01 -20.46 3.07
CA LYS A 77 1.41 -20.03 3.28
C LYS A 77 2.19 -19.96 1.96
N LEU A 78 2.04 -20.97 1.10
CA LEU A 78 2.69 -20.99 -0.21
C LEU A 78 2.21 -19.85 -1.10
N VAL A 79 0.91 -19.57 -1.12
CA VAL A 79 0.34 -18.44 -1.87
C VAL A 79 0.89 -17.11 -1.33
N ALA A 80 0.94 -16.92 -0.01
CA ALA A 80 1.51 -15.72 0.59
C ALA A 80 2.98 -15.52 0.21
N GLN A 81 3.78 -16.59 0.22
CA GLN A 81 5.17 -16.56 -0.21
C GLN A 81 5.31 -16.10 -1.67
N ARG A 82 4.51 -16.67 -2.58
CA ARG A 82 4.51 -16.24 -4.00
C ARG A 82 4.09 -14.79 -4.19
N LEU A 83 3.12 -14.30 -3.42
CA LEU A 83 2.72 -12.90 -3.47
C LEU A 83 3.84 -11.95 -3.01
N PHE A 84 4.65 -12.35 -2.02
CA PHE A 84 5.82 -11.57 -1.61
C PHE A 84 6.90 -11.54 -2.70
N GLU A 85 7.17 -12.67 -3.35
CA GLU A 85 8.10 -12.74 -4.48
C GLU A 85 7.67 -11.81 -5.61
N ILE A 86 6.39 -11.87 -6.02
CA ILE A 86 5.84 -10.98 -7.06
C ILE A 86 5.98 -9.49 -6.66
N ALA A 87 5.76 -9.17 -5.39
CA ALA A 87 5.88 -7.78 -4.91
C ALA A 87 7.33 -7.28 -4.96
N ASP A 88 8.31 -8.14 -4.69
CA ASP A 88 9.73 -7.81 -4.75
C ASP A 88 10.22 -7.65 -6.20
N GLU A 89 9.79 -8.55 -7.09
CA GLU A 89 10.02 -8.44 -8.53
C GLU A 89 9.46 -7.14 -9.09
N ALA A 90 8.22 -6.79 -8.74
CA ALA A 90 7.59 -5.54 -9.16
C ALA A 90 8.34 -4.29 -8.67
N ARG A 91 8.84 -4.31 -7.43
CA ARG A 91 9.65 -3.21 -6.87
C ARG A 91 10.97 -3.04 -7.63
N THR A 92 11.64 -4.14 -7.91
CA THR A 92 12.91 -4.13 -8.66
C THR A 92 12.71 -3.60 -10.07
N ALA A 93 11.67 -4.07 -10.76
CA ALA A 93 11.31 -3.59 -12.10
C ALA A 93 10.98 -2.09 -12.12
N ALA A 94 10.25 -1.60 -11.11
CA ALA A 94 9.95 -0.17 -10.97
C ALA A 94 11.23 0.67 -10.84
N GLY A 95 12.19 0.23 -10.02
CA GLY A 95 13.48 0.91 -9.88
C GLY A 95 14.28 0.96 -11.20
N ALA A 96 14.27 -0.13 -11.97
CA ALA A 96 14.92 -0.16 -13.29
C ALA A 96 14.22 0.78 -14.30
N ALA A 97 12.89 0.87 -14.26
CA ALA A 97 12.13 1.80 -15.08
C ALA A 97 12.44 3.27 -14.73
N GLU A 98 12.54 3.61 -13.44
CA GLU A 98 12.94 4.94 -12.99
C GLU A 98 14.34 5.34 -13.49
N GLN A 99 15.31 4.43 -13.41
CA GLN A 99 16.64 4.65 -13.97
C GLN A 99 16.61 4.87 -15.49
N SER A 100 15.78 4.11 -16.20
CA SER A 100 15.60 4.26 -17.65
C SER A 100 15.03 5.64 -18.00
N VAL A 101 14.05 6.12 -17.23
CA VAL A 101 13.49 7.47 -17.39
C VAL A 101 14.55 8.55 -17.18
N LEU A 102 15.38 8.43 -16.14
CA LEU A 102 16.47 9.37 -15.90
C LEU A 102 17.47 9.41 -17.06
N ARG A 103 17.86 8.24 -17.56
CA ARG A 103 18.77 8.12 -18.71
C ARG A 103 18.21 8.81 -19.95
N LEU A 104 16.93 8.60 -20.25
CA LEU A 104 16.28 9.21 -21.40
C LEU A 104 16.22 10.74 -21.29
N LYS A 105 15.94 11.28 -20.09
CA LYS A 105 16.00 12.74 -19.84
C LYS A 105 17.40 13.31 -20.09
N THR A 106 18.45 12.64 -19.60
CA THR A 106 19.83 13.08 -19.87
C THR A 106 20.16 13.08 -21.36
N ILE A 107 19.67 12.10 -22.12
CA ILE A 107 19.86 12.06 -23.58
C ILE A 107 19.13 13.24 -24.24
N GLU A 108 17.89 13.52 -23.84
CA GLU A 108 17.08 14.62 -24.35
C GLU A 108 17.75 15.98 -24.10
N GLU A 109 18.22 16.23 -22.87
CA GLU A 109 18.96 17.45 -22.50
C GLU A 109 20.21 17.64 -23.36
N ARG A 110 21.01 16.58 -23.53
CA ARG A 110 22.24 16.63 -24.34
C ARG A 110 21.96 16.87 -25.82
N ALA A 111 20.94 16.21 -26.37
CA ALA A 111 20.53 16.39 -27.76
C ALA A 111 20.06 17.83 -28.01
N ARG A 112 19.26 18.39 -27.08
CA ARG A 112 18.80 19.77 -27.16
C ARG A 112 19.96 20.77 -27.10
N ALA A 113 20.91 20.59 -26.17
CA ALA A 113 22.09 21.44 -26.07
C ALA A 113 22.95 21.40 -27.35
N ALA A 114 23.16 20.20 -27.92
CA ALA A 114 23.89 20.04 -29.17
C ALA A 114 23.18 20.74 -30.36
N ALA A 115 21.86 20.59 -30.46
CA ALA A 115 21.08 21.27 -31.49
C ALA A 115 21.17 22.80 -31.36
N GLN A 116 21.10 23.34 -30.14
CA GLN A 116 21.28 24.77 -29.89
C GLN A 116 22.67 25.26 -30.29
N PHE A 117 23.72 24.49 -30.02
CA PHE A 117 25.08 24.83 -30.44
C PHE A 117 25.21 24.91 -31.97
N VAL A 118 24.67 23.92 -32.69
CA VAL A 118 24.68 23.92 -34.17
C VAL A 118 23.91 25.10 -34.75
N LEU A 119 22.73 25.43 -34.19
CA LEU A 119 21.91 26.55 -34.67
C LEU A 119 22.50 27.92 -34.30
N GLY A 120 23.13 28.05 -33.13
CA GLY A 120 23.72 29.30 -32.63
C GLY A 120 25.13 29.58 -33.17
N GLY A 121 25.87 28.55 -33.56
CA GLY A 121 27.24 28.67 -34.10
C GLY A 121 27.33 29.25 -35.52
N SER A 122 26.20 29.37 -36.23
CA SER A 122 26.17 29.84 -37.63
C SER A 122 26.23 31.36 -37.80
N VAL A 123 26.10 32.17 -36.74
CA VAL A 123 26.01 33.64 -36.86
C VAL A 123 27.37 34.33 -36.66
N ALA A 124 28.40 33.63 -36.19
CA ALA A 124 29.69 34.24 -35.87
C ALA A 124 30.69 34.30 -37.04
N ASP A 125 30.41 33.64 -38.17
CA ASP A 125 31.39 33.46 -39.25
C ASP A 125 31.15 34.35 -40.50
N GLU A 126 30.08 35.15 -40.54
CA GLU A 126 29.78 36.05 -41.68
C GLU A 126 30.22 37.52 -41.49
N ALA A 127 30.88 37.87 -40.37
CA ALA A 127 31.24 39.26 -40.05
C ALA A 127 32.70 39.66 -40.36
N GLN A 128 33.41 38.92 -41.21
CA GLN A 128 34.76 39.28 -41.68
C GLN A 128 34.89 39.16 -43.20
N ILE A 129 34.40 40.19 -43.92
CA ILE A 129 34.88 40.58 -45.25
C ILE A 129 35.11 42.09 -45.25
#